data_AF-A0A2T4JT72-F1
#
_entry.id   AF-A0A2T4JT72-F1
#
_cell.length_a   1.000
_cell.length_b   1.000
_cell.length_c   1.000
_cell.angle_alpha   90.00
_cell.angle_beta   90.00
_cell.angle_gamma   90.00
#
_symmetry.space_group_name_H-M   'P 1'
#
loop_
_entity.id
_entity.type
_entity.pdbx_description
1 polymer ?
#
loop_
_entity_poly.entity_id
_entity_poly.type
_entity_poly.pdbx_seq_one_letter_code
_entity_poly.pdbx_strand_id
1 'polypeptide(L)' 'MQNTSATLSYEAPKLNVHGSLEDMTQGSSVGNSLDAAFPVGTPRGDLTFS' A
#
# COMPACT_ATOMS: atom_id res chain seq x y z
N MET A 1 -11.84 15.42 -47.20
CA MET A 1 -12.15 15.43 -45.75
C MET A 1 -12.03 14.00 -45.27
N GLN A 2 -10.99 13.67 -44.51
CA GLN A 2 -10.78 12.31 -43.99
C GLN A 2 -11.60 12.18 -42.70
N ASN A 3 -12.63 11.33 -42.72
CA ASN A 3 -13.47 11.04 -41.58
C ASN A 3 -12.82 9.93 -40.75
N THR A 4 -11.97 10.32 -39.80
CA THR A 4 -11.26 9.39 -38.91
C THR A 4 -12.19 8.95 -37.78
N SER A 5 -13.16 8.08 -38.08
CA SER A 5 -13.96 7.41 -37.06
C SER A 5 -13.07 6.41 -36.31
N ALA A 6 -12.38 6.88 -35.27
CA ALA A 6 -11.70 6.01 -34.32
C ALA A 6 -12.78 5.17 -33.60
N THR A 7 -12.85 3.90 -33.93
CA THR A 7 -13.72 2.94 -33.23
C THR A 7 -13.20 2.77 -31.82
N LEU A 8 -13.90 3.32 -30.81
CA LEU A 8 -13.59 3.03 -29.41
C LEU A 8 -13.94 1.55 -29.15
N SER A 9 -12.92 0.70 -29.10
CA SER A 9 -13.08 -0.67 -28.62
C SER A 9 -13.18 -0.65 -27.11
N TYR A 10 -14.18 -1.33 -26.56
CA TYR A 10 -14.25 -1.57 -25.13
C TYR A 10 -13.10 -2.50 -24.70
N GLU A 11 -12.36 -2.12 -23.65
CA GLU A 11 -11.46 -3.02 -22.92
C GLU A 11 -12.15 -3.41 -21.61
N ALA A 12 -12.37 -4.72 -21.41
CA ALA A 12 -12.92 -5.23 -20.17
C ALA A 12 -11.93 -5.00 -19.01
N PRO A 13 -12.41 -4.62 -17.81
CA PRO A 13 -11.54 -4.41 -16.65
C PRO A 13 -10.85 -5.71 -16.25
N LYS A 14 -9.59 -5.59 -15.82
CA LYS A 14 -8.78 -6.70 -15.32
C LYS A 14 -8.78 -6.68 -13.79
N LEU A 15 -8.99 -7.84 -13.17
CA LEU A 15 -8.76 -8.01 -11.74
C LEU A 15 -7.27 -8.20 -11.51
N ASN A 16 -6.67 -7.32 -10.70
CA ASN A 16 -5.28 -7.41 -10.29
C ASN A 16 -5.22 -7.71 -8.79
N VAL A 17 -4.40 -8.70 -8.41
CA VAL A 17 -4.14 -9.01 -7.01
C VAL A 17 -3.07 -8.05 -6.49
N HIS A 18 -3.40 -7.25 -5.48
CA HIS A 18 -2.52 -6.21 -4.93
C HIS A 18 -1.85 -6.61 -3.60
N GLY A 19 -1.94 -7.87 -3.20
CA GLY A 19 -1.47 -8.37 -1.91
C GLY A 19 -2.61 -8.58 -0.92
N SER A 20 -2.26 -8.80 0.35
CA SER A 20 -3.23 -8.90 1.44
C SER A 20 -3.66 -7.52 1.92
N LEU A 21 -4.79 -7.45 2.63
CA LEU A 21 -5.19 -6.20 3.30
C LEU A 21 -4.12 -5.73 4.29
N GLU A 22 -3.43 -6.67 4.93
CA GLU A 22 -2.31 -6.40 5.82
C GLU A 22 -1.18 -5.70 5.05
N ASP A 23 -0.74 -6.23 3.91
CA ASP A 23 0.30 -5.58 3.09
C ASP A 23 -0.06 -4.15 2.67
N MET A 24 -1.36 -3.88 2.49
CA MET A 24 -1.85 -2.58 2.03
C MET A 24 -2.13 -1.59 3.17
N THR A 25 -2.33 -2.06 4.41
CA THR A 25 -2.86 -1.25 5.52
C THR A 25 -2.09 -1.37 6.83
N GLN A 26 -1.30 -2.43 6.99
CA GLN A 26 -0.43 -2.61 8.14
C GLN A 26 0.58 -1.47 8.08
N GLY A 27 0.45 -0.53 9.01
CA GLY A 27 1.38 0.57 9.19
C GLY A 27 2.83 0.07 9.28
N SER A 28 3.78 1.00 9.29
CA SER A 28 5.18 0.64 9.13
C SER A 28 5.66 -0.28 10.26
N SER A 29 5.92 -1.57 10.03
CA SER A 29 6.44 -2.49 11.06
C SER A 29 7.90 -2.21 11.45
N VAL A 30 8.51 -1.23 10.78
CA VAL A 30 9.89 -0.81 10.91
C VAL A 30 9.97 0.72 10.80
N GLY A 31 10.75 1.37 11.66
CA GLY A 31 10.92 2.83 11.58
C GLY A 31 11.74 3.40 12.72
N ASN A 32 11.96 4.72 12.68
CA ASN A 32 12.57 5.49 13.77
C ASN A 32 11.55 6.37 14.50
N SER A 33 10.30 6.42 14.01
CA SER A 33 9.18 7.08 14.64
C SER A 33 8.36 6.02 15.39
N LEU A 34 8.20 6.21 16.69
CA LEU A 34 7.48 5.32 17.59
C LEU A 34 6.23 6.04 18.08
N ASP A 35 5.10 5.34 18.17
CA ASP A 35 3.83 5.96 18.58
C ASP A 35 3.73 6.12 20.09
N ALA A 36 4.55 5.33 20.80
CA ALA A 36 4.67 5.36 22.24
C ALA A 36 6.12 5.70 22.65
N ALA A 37 6.25 6.35 23.80
CA ALA A 37 7.55 6.54 24.43
C ALA A 37 8.01 5.24 25.06
N PHE A 38 8.97 4.57 24.42
CA PHE A 38 9.60 3.37 24.96
C PHE A 38 10.90 3.72 25.71
N PRO A 39 11.21 3.06 26.84
CA PRO A 39 12.52 3.18 27.49
C PRO A 39 13.67 2.84 26.54
N VAL A 40 14.85 3.44 26.79
CA VAL A 40 16.05 3.09 26.05
C VAL A 40 16.40 1.62 26.30
N GLY A 41 16.51 0.84 25.22
CA GLY A 41 16.82 -0.59 25.28
C GLY A 41 15.61 -1.52 25.15
N THR A 42 14.40 -1.01 24.92
CA THR A 42 13.24 -1.85 24.60
C THR A 42 13.53 -2.73 23.37
N PRO A 43 13.33 -4.06 23.46
CA PRO A 43 13.50 -4.95 22.32
C PRO A 43 12.64 -4.52 21.13
N ARG A 44 13.18 -4.65 19.91
CA ARG A 44 12.47 -4.22 18.70
C ARG A 44 11.09 -4.88 18.53
N GLY A 45 10.94 -6.13 18.97
CA GLY A 45 9.67 -6.85 18.92
C GLY A 45 8.58 -6.29 19.83
N ASP A 46 8.96 -5.46 20.82
CA ASP A 46 8.05 -4.82 21.76
C ASP A 46 7.74 -3.36 21.38
N LEU A 47 8.34 -2.86 20.29
CA LEU A 47 8.09 -1.51 19.77
C LEU A 47 6.82 -1.50 18.91
N THR A 48 6.01 -0.45 19.07
CA THR A 48 4.86 -0.19 18.22
C THR A 48 5.13 1.00 17.29
N PHE A 49 4.63 0.88 16.07
CA PHE A 49 4.79 1.83 14.98
C PHE A 49 3.43 1.98 14.27
N SER A 50 2.97 3.22 14.04
CA SER A 50 1.67 3.57 13.46
C SER A 50 1.82 4.67 12.42
#